data_AF-A0A0Q8GGC9-F1
#
_entry.id   AF-A0A0Q8GGC9-F1
#
_cell.length_a   1.000
_cell.length_b   1.000
_cell.length_c   1.000
_cell.angle_alpha   90.00
_cell.angle_beta   90.00
_cell.angle_gamma   90.00
#
_symmetry.space_group_name_H-M   'P 1'
#
loop_
_entity.id
_entity.type
_entity.pdbx_description
1 polymer ?
#
loop_
_entity_poly.entity_id
_entity_poly.type
_entity_poly.pdbx_seq_one_letter_code
_entity_poly.pdbx_strand_id
1 'polypeptide(L)'
;MSDPNNDDPFAAFGQDRTVIKPSAGRPVTGMQQPAKAQPSVSPAMPASREAPLALEALTSASLNPLVAAAMPLLSAAPRVRHSAQHPNPAGLKEALADGIRAFEAKARAEGLPNEQVIAGRYILCTLLDESAASTPWGGSGAWAAQSLLVQFHNESWGGEKVFALMAKLAENVPANRNLLELLYVCLAFGFEGRYRVIDNGRAQLDGVRARLAQMLRQGSNPDPALSPRWQGAEPAEAGLRQRLPLWAITAATALVLLLVYVGLRFGINGASDSVFTALRSFDVKTAAVAAPTPQPAAPRLAGLLDLDVKAGLIQVNDLADRSVVVIKGDGLFGPGSAEVSSELRPLVLRIGEAMQRLKGPVQVTGHTDSQPIRSLRFPSNWHLSQARAEAFRNLLAERVEVSRLRAEGRADAEAVADNSTPAGRSKNRRVEVTLMVQDAR
;
A
#
# COMPACT_ATOMS: atom_id res chain seq x y z
N MET A 1 22.23 -83.60 4.05
CA MET A 1 21.73 -82.79 2.92
C MET A 1 21.75 -81.35 3.38
N SER A 2 22.67 -80.59 2.80
CA SER A 2 22.96 -79.20 3.09
C SER A 2 21.85 -78.31 2.55
N ASP A 3 21.45 -77.29 3.31
CA ASP A 3 21.39 -75.95 2.72
C ASP A 3 21.94 -74.94 3.75
N PRO A 4 23.03 -74.22 3.42
CA PRO A 4 23.69 -73.27 4.30
C PRO A 4 23.21 -71.83 4.04
N ASN A 5 23.43 -70.97 5.04
CA ASN A 5 23.56 -69.52 4.90
C ASN A 5 22.27 -68.67 4.84
N ASN A 6 21.81 -68.25 6.02
CA ASN A 6 21.17 -66.94 6.16
C ASN A 6 21.75 -66.23 7.39
N ASP A 7 22.99 -65.74 7.24
CA ASP A 7 23.58 -64.71 8.08
C ASP A 7 22.94 -63.37 7.70
N ASP A 8 21.98 -62.90 8.49
CA ASP A 8 21.47 -61.54 8.40
C ASP A 8 22.28 -60.61 9.34
N PRO A 9 23.10 -59.70 8.80
CA PRO A 9 23.96 -58.81 9.58
C PRO A 9 23.22 -57.63 10.24
N PHE A 10 21.88 -57.57 10.20
CA PHE A 10 21.10 -56.47 10.76
C PHE A 10 20.12 -56.88 11.89
N ALA A 11 20.25 -58.08 12.45
CA ALA A 11 19.40 -58.58 13.54
C ALA A 11 19.60 -57.87 14.91
N ALA A 12 20.39 -56.80 14.98
CA ALA A 12 20.91 -56.28 16.25
C ALA A 12 20.54 -54.81 16.54
N PHE A 13 19.31 -54.34 16.29
CA PHE A 13 18.79 -53.17 16.99
C PHE A 13 17.29 -53.31 17.26
N GLY A 14 17.00 -53.83 18.45
CA GLY A 14 15.67 -53.79 19.02
C GLY A 14 15.34 -52.44 19.66
N GLN A 15 14.02 -52.22 19.72
CA GLN A 15 13.28 -51.51 20.76
C GLN A 15 13.32 -49.97 20.77
N ASP A 16 12.28 -49.38 20.17
CA ASP A 16 11.60 -48.23 20.77
C ASP A 16 10.08 -48.40 20.65
N ARG A 17 9.45 -48.79 21.76
CA ARG A 17 7.99 -48.89 21.89
C ARG A 17 7.46 -47.52 22.29
N THR A 18 6.88 -46.76 21.36
CA THR A 18 6.05 -45.61 21.73
C THR A 18 4.68 -46.11 22.20
N VAL A 19 4.46 -46.04 23.51
CA VAL A 19 3.18 -46.35 24.16
C VAL A 19 2.21 -45.19 23.94
N ILE A 20 1.12 -45.41 23.21
CA ILE A 20 0.00 -44.47 23.09
C ILE A 20 -1.02 -44.80 24.20
N LYS A 21 -1.18 -43.88 25.16
CA LYS A 21 -2.29 -43.92 26.14
C LYS A 21 -3.61 -43.59 25.44
N PRO A 22 -4.69 -44.39 25.57
CA PRO A 22 -6.01 -43.94 25.17
C PRO A 22 -6.59 -43.02 26.25
N SER A 23 -6.98 -41.80 25.86
CA SER A 23 -7.84 -40.96 26.70
C SER A 23 -9.31 -41.29 26.40
N ALA A 24 -10.09 -41.33 27.48
CA ALA A 24 -11.43 -41.89 27.55
C ALA A 24 -12.45 -41.15 26.68
N GLY A 25 -13.38 -41.94 26.13
CA GLY A 25 -14.40 -41.50 25.20
C GLY A 25 -15.46 -40.57 25.78
N ARG A 26 -16.22 -39.99 24.86
CA ARG A 26 -17.53 -39.40 25.10
C ARG A 26 -18.50 -39.96 24.06
N PRO A 27 -19.69 -40.45 24.46
CA PRO A 27 -20.62 -41.08 23.54
C PRO A 27 -21.45 -40.00 22.85
N VAL A 28 -21.62 -40.11 21.54
CA VAL A 28 -22.73 -39.45 20.86
C VAL A 28 -23.59 -40.53 20.23
N THR A 29 -24.72 -40.72 20.89
CA THR A 29 -25.88 -41.48 20.48
C THR A 29 -26.36 -41.03 19.10
N GLY A 30 -26.74 -42.01 18.29
CA GLY A 30 -27.01 -41.83 16.87
C GLY A 30 -28.32 -41.12 16.53
N MET A 31 -28.40 -40.73 15.26
CA MET A 31 -29.61 -40.78 14.45
C MET A 31 -29.19 -40.90 12.98
N GLN A 32 -29.63 -41.98 12.35
CA GLN A 32 -29.36 -42.37 10.97
C GLN A 32 -30.21 -41.58 9.97
N GLN A 33 -29.60 -41.23 8.84
CA GLN A 33 -30.30 -41.21 7.55
C GLN A 33 -29.32 -41.61 6.41
N PRO A 34 -29.80 -42.24 5.33
CA PRO A 34 -29.11 -43.32 4.66
C PRO A 34 -28.12 -42.85 3.59
N ALA A 35 -26.89 -43.34 3.68
CA ALA A 35 -25.89 -43.18 2.63
C ALA A 35 -26.16 -44.14 1.47
N LYS A 36 -26.33 -43.58 0.27
CA LYS A 36 -26.24 -44.29 -1.00
C LYS A 36 -24.88 -45.01 -1.08
N ALA A 37 -24.92 -46.26 -1.50
CA ALA A 37 -23.76 -47.07 -1.78
C ALA A 37 -22.85 -46.39 -2.83
N GLN A 38 -21.58 -46.19 -2.48
CA GLN A 38 -20.50 -46.03 -3.44
C GLN A 38 -19.56 -47.25 -3.32
N PRO A 39 -19.30 -47.98 -4.41
CA PRO A 39 -18.29 -49.02 -4.42
C PRO A 39 -16.91 -48.36 -4.39
N SER A 40 -16.15 -48.60 -3.32
CA SER A 40 -14.72 -48.32 -3.24
C SER A 40 -13.96 -49.37 -4.05
N VAL A 41 -13.76 -49.12 -5.34
CA VAL A 41 -12.68 -49.74 -6.11
C VAL A 41 -11.77 -48.61 -6.54
N SER A 42 -10.72 -48.37 -5.77
CA SER A 42 -9.58 -47.57 -6.24
C SER A 42 -8.88 -48.40 -7.33
N PRO A 43 -8.81 -47.94 -8.59
CA PRO A 43 -7.88 -48.53 -9.53
C PRO A 43 -6.48 -48.07 -9.11
N ALA A 44 -5.61 -49.04 -8.84
CA ALA A 44 -4.17 -48.79 -8.72
C ALA A 44 -3.71 -48.09 -10.00
N MET A 45 -3.32 -46.82 -9.89
CA MET A 45 -2.65 -46.12 -10.98
C MET A 45 -1.30 -46.81 -11.22
N PRO A 46 -1.01 -47.29 -12.44
CA PRO A 46 0.35 -47.69 -12.75
C PRO A 46 1.24 -46.45 -12.61
N ALA A 47 2.36 -46.62 -11.91
CA ALA A 47 3.41 -45.63 -11.79
C ALA A 47 3.65 -45.01 -13.17
N SER A 48 3.42 -43.71 -13.27
CA SER A 48 3.73 -42.90 -14.43
C SER A 48 5.20 -43.12 -14.78
N ARG A 49 5.47 -43.94 -15.80
CA ARG A 49 6.72 -43.85 -16.53
C ARG A 49 6.75 -42.43 -17.06
N GLU A 50 7.59 -41.59 -16.46
CA GLU A 50 8.08 -40.39 -17.12
C GLU A 50 8.60 -40.85 -18.48
N ALA A 51 7.81 -40.65 -19.53
CA ALA A 51 8.33 -40.75 -20.87
C ALA A 51 9.37 -39.63 -20.96
N PRO A 52 10.66 -39.92 -21.15
CA PRO A 52 11.56 -38.86 -21.52
C PRO A 52 11.01 -38.32 -22.83
N LEU A 53 10.48 -37.09 -22.80
CA LEU A 53 10.31 -36.29 -24.00
C LEU A 53 11.74 -36.07 -24.52
N ALA A 54 12.25 -37.07 -25.25
CA ALA A 54 13.55 -37.01 -25.85
C ALA A 54 13.58 -35.74 -26.70
N LEU A 55 14.63 -34.95 -26.58
CA LEU A 55 14.83 -33.76 -27.40
C LEU A 55 14.67 -34.09 -28.90
N GLU A 56 14.97 -35.33 -29.30
CA GLU A 56 14.68 -35.90 -30.62
C GLU A 56 13.19 -35.98 -30.99
N ALA A 57 12.30 -36.29 -30.05
CA ALA A 57 10.85 -36.25 -30.27
C ALA A 57 10.34 -34.81 -30.46
N LEU A 58 10.99 -33.83 -29.80
CA LEU A 58 10.68 -32.41 -29.99
C LEU A 58 11.29 -31.85 -31.28
N THR A 59 12.45 -32.34 -31.73
CA THR A 59 13.11 -31.90 -32.98
C THR A 59 12.44 -32.47 -34.23
N SER A 60 11.76 -33.61 -34.13
CA SER A 60 11.00 -34.24 -35.22
C SER A 60 9.53 -33.77 -35.31
N ALA A 61 9.04 -33.02 -34.33
CA ALA A 61 7.66 -32.57 -34.24
C ALA A 61 7.36 -31.24 -35.01
N SER A 62 8.37 -30.61 -35.62
CA SER A 62 8.14 -29.41 -36.43
C SER A 62 7.46 -29.78 -37.75
N LEU A 63 6.27 -29.23 -37.98
CA LEU A 63 5.55 -29.35 -39.26
C LEU A 63 6.30 -28.71 -40.44
N ASN A 64 7.29 -27.86 -40.14
CA ASN A 64 8.13 -27.22 -41.13
C ASN A 64 9.47 -27.97 -41.29
N PRO A 65 9.75 -28.52 -42.49
CA PRO A 65 10.97 -29.29 -42.77
C PRO A 65 12.25 -28.47 -42.58
N LEU A 66 12.23 -27.19 -42.97
CA LEU A 66 13.39 -26.30 -42.84
C LEU A 66 13.74 -26.04 -41.37
N VAL A 67 12.72 -25.82 -40.52
CA VAL A 67 12.91 -25.64 -39.08
C VAL A 67 13.33 -26.94 -38.40
N ALA A 68 12.76 -28.08 -38.82
CA ALA A 68 13.15 -29.41 -38.33
C ALA A 68 14.61 -29.75 -38.66
N ALA A 69 15.09 -29.35 -39.83
CA ALA A 69 16.50 -29.48 -40.22
C ALA A 69 17.42 -28.54 -39.41
N ALA A 70 16.95 -27.32 -39.10
CA ALA A 70 17.72 -26.30 -38.40
C ALA A 70 17.80 -26.50 -36.87
N MET A 71 16.96 -27.35 -36.29
CA MET A 71 16.80 -27.47 -34.83
C MET A 71 18.09 -27.68 -34.02
N PRO A 72 19.07 -28.51 -34.47
CA PRO A 72 20.34 -28.64 -33.76
C PRO A 72 21.11 -27.31 -33.64
N LEU A 73 21.06 -26.47 -34.68
CA LEU A 73 21.70 -25.16 -34.69
C LEU A 73 20.91 -24.13 -33.89
N LEU A 74 19.57 -24.16 -34.02
CA LEU A 74 18.67 -23.28 -33.25
C LEU A 74 18.81 -23.51 -31.75
N SER A 75 18.88 -24.77 -31.31
CA SER A 75 19.10 -25.11 -29.88
C SER A 75 20.53 -24.79 -29.40
N ALA A 76 21.51 -24.76 -30.30
CA ALA A 76 22.87 -24.34 -29.97
C ALA A 76 22.99 -22.82 -29.76
N ALA A 77 22.27 -21.99 -30.53
CA ALA A 77 22.42 -20.54 -30.51
C ALA A 77 22.25 -19.89 -29.10
N PRO A 78 21.21 -20.19 -28.30
CA PRO A 78 21.10 -19.67 -26.95
C PRO A 78 22.21 -20.15 -26.01
N ARG A 79 22.70 -21.38 -26.21
CA ARG A 79 23.79 -21.93 -25.38
C ARG A 79 25.09 -21.18 -25.67
N VAL A 80 25.39 -20.92 -26.94
CA VAL A 80 26.54 -20.10 -27.35
C VAL A 80 26.45 -18.70 -26.74
N ARG A 81 25.31 -18.02 -26.90
CA ARG A 81 25.06 -16.66 -26.39
C ARG A 81 25.30 -16.51 -24.89
N HIS A 82 24.89 -17.50 -24.10
CA HIS A 82 25.05 -17.47 -22.64
C HIS A 82 26.38 -18.08 -22.14
N SER A 83 27.28 -18.46 -23.05
CA SER A 83 28.59 -19.02 -22.68
C SER A 83 29.59 -17.89 -22.41
N ALA A 84 29.73 -17.47 -21.15
CA ALA A 84 30.70 -16.44 -20.76
C ALA A 84 32.16 -16.83 -21.06
N GLN A 85 32.47 -18.13 -21.00
CA GLN A 85 33.77 -18.70 -21.34
C GLN A 85 33.56 -20.00 -22.11
N HIS A 86 34.43 -20.29 -23.08
CA HIS A 86 34.43 -21.55 -23.80
C HIS A 86 35.87 -22.06 -23.96
N PRO A 87 36.19 -23.31 -23.58
CA PRO A 87 37.57 -23.81 -23.56
C PRO A 87 38.20 -23.93 -24.96
N ASN A 88 37.39 -24.18 -26.00
CA ASN A 88 37.86 -24.25 -27.38
C ASN A 88 36.88 -23.57 -28.35
N PRO A 89 36.92 -22.24 -28.53
CA PRO A 89 36.04 -21.53 -29.45
C PRO A 89 36.21 -21.96 -30.92
N ALA A 90 37.42 -22.34 -31.33
CA ALA A 90 37.71 -22.79 -32.70
C ALA A 90 37.00 -24.12 -33.01
N GLY A 91 37.10 -25.11 -32.10
CA GLY A 91 36.41 -26.39 -32.24
C GLY A 91 34.87 -26.25 -32.21
N LEU A 92 34.34 -25.31 -31.41
CA LEU A 92 32.91 -25.00 -31.44
C LEU A 92 32.48 -24.44 -32.81
N LYS A 93 33.25 -23.51 -33.38
CA LYS A 93 32.97 -22.97 -34.71
C LYS A 93 32.98 -24.08 -35.78
N GLU A 94 33.95 -24.98 -35.72
CA GLU A 94 34.02 -26.13 -36.64
C GLU A 94 32.80 -27.05 -36.50
N ALA A 95 32.41 -27.39 -35.28
CA ALA A 95 31.21 -28.18 -35.02
C ALA A 95 29.92 -27.51 -35.53
N LEU A 96 29.81 -26.18 -35.43
CA LEU A 96 28.68 -25.43 -35.99
C LEU A 96 28.72 -25.37 -37.51
N ALA A 97 29.91 -25.27 -38.12
CA ALA A 97 30.07 -25.35 -39.57
C ALA A 97 29.66 -26.74 -40.10
N ASP A 98 29.98 -27.82 -39.38
CA ASP A 98 29.49 -29.17 -39.70
C ASP A 98 27.97 -29.27 -39.54
N GLY A 99 27.42 -28.68 -38.47
CA GLY A 99 25.98 -28.58 -38.28
C GLY A 99 25.27 -27.84 -39.42
N ILE A 100 25.88 -26.79 -39.98
CA ILE A 100 25.37 -26.09 -41.17
C ILE A 100 25.36 -27.00 -42.41
N ARG A 101 26.45 -27.74 -42.65
CA ARG A 101 26.51 -28.71 -43.76
C ARG A 101 25.47 -29.83 -43.60
N ALA A 102 25.27 -30.31 -42.37
CA ALA A 102 24.25 -31.30 -42.05
C ALA A 102 22.83 -30.75 -42.28
N PHE A 103 22.58 -29.50 -41.90
CA PHE A 103 21.33 -28.79 -42.21
C PHE A 103 21.08 -28.75 -43.72
N GLU A 104 22.07 -28.37 -44.53
CA GLU A 104 21.91 -28.33 -46.00
C GLU A 104 21.61 -29.69 -46.60
N ALA A 105 22.35 -30.72 -46.17
CA ALA A 105 22.15 -32.09 -46.62
C ALA A 105 20.75 -32.59 -46.29
N LYS A 106 20.28 -32.35 -45.05
CA LYS A 106 18.95 -32.75 -44.60
C LYS A 106 17.84 -32.00 -45.33
N ALA A 107 17.95 -30.67 -45.47
CA ALA A 107 16.97 -29.87 -46.17
C ALA A 107 16.83 -30.27 -47.66
N ARG A 108 17.95 -30.59 -48.31
CA ARG A 108 17.94 -31.13 -49.70
C ARG A 108 17.33 -32.53 -49.78
N ALA A 109 17.62 -33.41 -48.82
CA ALA A 109 17.04 -34.74 -48.76
C ALA A 109 15.51 -34.71 -48.56
N GLU A 110 15.00 -33.70 -47.85
CA GLU A 110 13.57 -33.43 -47.69
C GLU A 110 12.91 -32.77 -48.93
N GLY A 111 13.67 -32.55 -50.01
CA GLY A 111 13.15 -32.06 -51.28
C GLY A 111 12.91 -30.54 -51.32
N LEU A 112 13.50 -29.78 -50.40
CA LEU A 112 13.32 -28.32 -50.37
C LEU A 112 14.02 -27.62 -51.55
N PRO A 113 13.42 -26.54 -52.11
CA PRO A 113 14.05 -25.76 -53.17
C PRO A 113 15.43 -25.25 -52.75
N ASN A 114 16.42 -25.33 -53.64
CA ASN A 114 17.80 -24.93 -53.32
C ASN A 114 17.90 -23.46 -52.86
N GLU A 115 17.05 -22.58 -53.38
CA GLU A 115 16.95 -21.20 -52.92
C GLU A 115 16.58 -21.08 -51.44
N GLN A 116 15.65 -21.93 -50.95
CA GLN A 116 15.29 -21.98 -49.53
C GLN A 116 16.42 -22.53 -48.68
N VAL A 117 17.17 -23.53 -49.18
CA VAL A 117 18.32 -24.08 -48.47
C VAL A 117 19.42 -23.02 -48.30
N ILE A 118 19.75 -22.29 -49.37
CA ILE A 118 20.76 -21.22 -49.35
C ILE A 118 20.32 -20.07 -48.42
N ALA A 119 19.06 -19.65 -48.51
CA ALA A 119 18.51 -18.61 -47.64
C ALA A 119 18.48 -19.04 -46.16
N GLY A 120 18.10 -20.29 -45.89
CA GLY A 120 18.11 -20.87 -44.55
C GLY A 120 19.51 -20.93 -43.96
N ARG A 121 20.51 -21.36 -44.74
CA ARG A 121 21.92 -21.33 -44.33
C ARG A 121 22.36 -19.92 -43.97
N TYR A 122 22.04 -18.93 -44.81
CA TYR A 122 22.38 -17.53 -44.57
C TYR A 122 21.82 -17.03 -43.23
N ILE A 123 20.53 -17.30 -42.96
CA ILE A 123 19.86 -16.91 -41.72
C ILE A 123 20.53 -17.57 -40.51
N LEU A 124 20.84 -18.87 -40.58
CA LEU A 124 21.46 -19.62 -39.49
C LEU A 124 22.90 -19.17 -39.21
N CYS A 125 23.70 -18.95 -40.26
CA CYS A 125 25.04 -18.37 -40.11
C CYS A 125 24.97 -17.02 -39.37
N THR A 126 24.03 -16.16 -39.78
CA THR A 126 23.88 -14.83 -39.17
C THR A 126 23.46 -14.92 -37.70
N LEU A 127 22.50 -15.80 -37.36
CA LEU A 127 22.07 -16.04 -35.97
C LEU A 127 23.22 -16.54 -35.09
N LEU A 128 23.99 -17.50 -35.57
CA LEU A 128 25.10 -18.11 -34.83
C LEU A 128 26.25 -17.12 -34.66
N ASP A 129 26.59 -16.37 -35.69
CA ASP A 129 27.61 -15.31 -35.62
C ASP A 129 27.22 -14.21 -34.64
N GLU A 130 25.96 -13.77 -34.64
CA GLU A 130 25.46 -12.81 -33.65
C GLU A 130 25.51 -13.39 -32.23
N SER A 131 25.14 -14.67 -32.07
CA SER A 131 25.17 -15.34 -30.77
C SER A 131 26.60 -15.42 -30.23
N ALA A 132 27.59 -15.73 -31.07
CA ALA A 132 29.00 -15.68 -30.66
C ALA A 132 29.48 -14.24 -30.40
N ALA A 133 29.10 -13.26 -31.24
CA ALA A 133 29.49 -11.85 -31.09
C ALA A 133 28.95 -11.21 -29.80
N SER A 134 27.90 -11.77 -29.20
CA SER A 134 27.37 -11.36 -27.89
C SER A 134 28.17 -11.89 -26.69
N THR A 135 29.20 -12.71 -26.92
CA THR A 135 30.07 -13.26 -25.86
C THR A 135 31.41 -12.52 -25.77
N PRO A 136 32.12 -12.59 -24.62
CA PRO A 136 33.44 -11.97 -24.48
C PRO A 136 34.51 -12.50 -25.43
N TRP A 137 34.41 -13.77 -25.84
CA TRP A 137 35.41 -14.44 -26.68
C TRP A 137 35.10 -14.35 -28.18
N GLY A 138 33.85 -14.13 -28.58
CA GLY A 138 33.46 -14.09 -30.00
C GLY A 138 34.01 -12.91 -30.79
N GLY A 139 34.42 -11.82 -30.12
CA GLY A 139 35.09 -10.68 -30.75
C GLY A 139 36.59 -10.90 -31.03
N SER A 140 37.15 -12.06 -30.70
CA SER A 140 38.58 -12.35 -30.87
C SER A 140 38.83 -13.76 -31.41
N GLY A 141 40.08 -14.05 -31.79
CA GLY A 141 40.50 -15.39 -32.23
C GLY A 141 39.85 -15.85 -33.53
N ALA A 142 39.52 -17.14 -33.60
CA ALA A 142 39.05 -17.82 -34.83
C ALA A 142 37.71 -17.29 -35.37
N TRP A 143 36.86 -16.71 -34.51
CA TRP A 143 35.55 -16.19 -34.90
C TRP A 143 35.65 -14.79 -35.53
N ALA A 144 36.49 -13.92 -34.95
CA ALA A 144 36.76 -12.61 -35.51
C ALA A 144 37.54 -12.67 -36.83
N ALA A 145 38.42 -13.66 -36.99
CA ALA A 145 39.20 -13.84 -38.22
C ALA A 145 38.33 -14.25 -39.41
N GLN A 146 37.36 -15.13 -39.19
CA GLN A 146 36.43 -15.58 -40.23
C GLN A 146 35.14 -16.06 -39.56
N SER A 147 34.04 -15.32 -39.74
CA SER A 147 32.74 -15.74 -39.21
C SER A 147 32.13 -16.87 -40.05
N LEU A 148 31.06 -17.53 -39.56
CA LEU A 148 30.35 -18.55 -40.35
C LEU A 148 29.74 -17.94 -41.61
N LEU A 149 29.18 -16.73 -41.52
CA LEU A 149 28.64 -16.00 -42.66
C LEU A 149 29.72 -15.70 -43.71
N VAL A 150 30.92 -15.29 -43.28
CA VAL A 150 32.06 -15.08 -44.19
C VAL A 150 32.47 -16.40 -44.83
N GLN A 151 32.56 -17.48 -44.05
CA GLN A 151 32.97 -18.80 -44.55
C GLN A 151 32.01 -19.37 -45.61
N PHE A 152 30.70 -19.26 -45.41
CA PHE A 152 29.70 -19.89 -46.27
C PHE A 152 29.12 -18.97 -47.36
N HIS A 153 29.14 -17.66 -47.15
CA HIS A 153 28.52 -16.69 -48.06
C HIS A 153 29.46 -15.56 -48.49
N ASN A 154 30.70 -15.53 -48.00
CA ASN A 154 31.66 -14.45 -48.28
C ASN A 154 31.12 -13.05 -47.93
N GLU A 155 30.32 -12.97 -46.85
CA GLU A 155 29.71 -11.74 -46.37
C GLU A 155 29.95 -11.55 -44.87
N SER A 156 30.18 -10.31 -44.44
CA SER A 156 30.41 -9.96 -43.02
C SER A 156 29.22 -9.24 -42.37
N TRP A 157 28.19 -8.85 -43.13
CA TRP A 157 27.08 -8.03 -42.64
C TRP A 157 25.71 -8.66 -42.94
N GLY A 158 25.30 -9.61 -42.09
CA GLY A 158 24.02 -10.32 -42.24
C GLY A 158 22.83 -9.66 -41.53
N GLY A 159 23.09 -8.92 -40.44
CA GLY A 159 22.04 -8.43 -39.53
C GLY A 159 20.99 -7.51 -40.17
N GLU A 160 21.33 -6.78 -41.23
CA GLU A 160 20.37 -5.98 -42.01
C GLU A 160 19.74 -6.77 -43.16
N LYS A 161 20.58 -7.51 -43.91
CA LYS A 161 20.13 -8.32 -45.05
C LYS A 161 19.11 -9.37 -44.67
N VAL A 162 19.17 -9.95 -43.48
CA VAL A 162 18.14 -10.88 -42.98
C VAL A 162 16.77 -10.22 -42.92
N PHE A 163 16.67 -8.96 -42.48
CA PHE A 163 15.39 -8.24 -42.45
C PHE A 163 14.94 -7.78 -43.84
N ALA A 164 15.87 -7.43 -44.73
CA ALA A 164 15.54 -7.16 -46.14
C ALA A 164 15.01 -8.41 -46.85
N LEU A 165 15.65 -9.56 -46.61
CA LEU A 165 15.20 -10.86 -47.09
C LEU A 165 13.80 -11.19 -46.54
N MET A 166 13.58 -11.00 -45.24
CA MET A 166 12.26 -11.20 -44.62
C MET A 166 11.18 -10.34 -45.29
N ALA A 167 11.46 -9.07 -45.58
CA ALA A 167 10.52 -8.18 -46.27
C ALA A 167 10.17 -8.68 -47.68
N LYS A 168 11.18 -9.15 -48.44
CA LYS A 168 10.97 -9.75 -49.76
C LYS A 168 10.15 -11.04 -49.69
N LEU A 169 10.46 -11.91 -48.73
CA LEU A 169 9.74 -13.19 -48.56
C LEU A 169 8.27 -12.97 -48.16
N ALA A 170 8.01 -11.91 -47.40
CA ALA A 170 6.68 -11.51 -46.94
C ALA A 170 5.72 -11.10 -48.08
N GLU A 171 6.23 -10.79 -49.28
CA GLU A 171 5.41 -10.50 -50.48
C GLU A 171 4.61 -11.72 -50.94
N ASN A 172 5.11 -12.93 -50.71
CA ASN A 172 4.43 -14.19 -51.03
C ASN A 172 4.56 -15.19 -49.87
N VAL A 173 3.73 -15.00 -48.84
CA VAL A 173 3.75 -15.81 -47.61
C VAL A 173 3.52 -17.30 -47.89
N PRO A 174 2.56 -17.75 -48.72
CA PRO A 174 2.36 -19.18 -48.96
C PRO A 174 3.58 -19.87 -49.58
N ALA A 175 4.24 -19.25 -50.57
CA ALA A 175 5.42 -19.81 -51.22
C ALA A 175 6.66 -19.81 -50.30
N ASN A 176 6.78 -18.81 -49.44
CA ASN A 176 7.96 -18.57 -48.59
C ASN A 176 7.74 -18.98 -47.13
N ARG A 177 6.65 -19.71 -46.83
CA ARG A 177 6.22 -20.03 -45.47
C ARG A 177 7.33 -20.67 -44.64
N ASN A 178 8.05 -21.62 -45.23
CA ASN A 178 9.12 -22.35 -44.53
C ASN A 178 10.21 -21.42 -43.99
N LEU A 179 10.64 -20.45 -44.82
CA LEU A 179 11.67 -19.47 -44.47
C LEU A 179 11.16 -18.42 -43.48
N LEU A 180 9.92 -17.95 -43.64
CA LEU A 180 9.30 -16.99 -42.74
C LEU A 180 9.12 -17.57 -41.33
N GLU A 181 8.75 -18.85 -41.23
CA GLU A 181 8.70 -19.56 -39.96
C GLU A 181 10.09 -19.77 -39.36
N LEU A 182 11.11 -20.12 -40.16
CA LEU A 182 12.50 -20.18 -39.68
C LEU A 182 12.94 -18.83 -39.10
N LEU A 183 12.67 -17.72 -39.80
CA LEU A 183 12.94 -16.37 -39.33
C LEU A 183 12.20 -16.06 -38.02
N TYR A 184 10.92 -16.42 -37.94
CA TYR A 184 10.15 -16.25 -36.71
C TYR A 184 10.78 -16.99 -35.53
N VAL A 185 11.21 -18.23 -35.74
CA VAL A 185 11.91 -19.02 -34.73
C VAL A 185 13.25 -18.38 -34.38
N CYS A 186 14.05 -17.91 -35.33
CA CYS A 186 15.28 -17.19 -35.04
C CYS A 186 15.04 -15.93 -34.18
N LEU A 187 14.01 -15.15 -34.48
CA LEU A 187 13.60 -13.99 -33.66
C LEU A 187 13.17 -14.42 -32.25
N ALA A 188 12.42 -15.50 -32.11
CA ALA A 188 12.01 -16.05 -30.83
C ALA A 188 13.20 -16.58 -30.00
N PHE A 189 14.23 -17.08 -30.66
CA PHE A 189 15.51 -17.50 -30.06
C PHE A 189 16.46 -16.31 -29.79
N GLY A 190 16.00 -15.09 -30.06
CA GLY A 190 16.65 -13.85 -29.66
C GLY A 190 17.52 -13.20 -30.73
N PHE A 191 17.35 -13.54 -32.02
CA PHE A 191 18.00 -12.78 -33.09
C PHE A 191 17.55 -11.31 -33.08
N GLU A 192 18.48 -10.37 -33.02
CA GLU A 192 18.20 -8.92 -32.98
C GLU A 192 18.60 -8.23 -34.30
N GLY A 193 19.69 -8.67 -34.93
CA GLY A 193 20.26 -8.09 -36.14
C GLY A 193 20.44 -6.57 -36.03
N ARG A 194 19.95 -5.82 -37.02
CA ARG A 194 20.06 -4.35 -37.04
C ARG A 194 19.43 -3.65 -35.83
N TYR A 195 18.46 -4.26 -35.14
CA TYR A 195 17.75 -3.63 -34.02
C TYR A 195 18.56 -3.57 -32.72
N ARG A 196 19.71 -4.27 -32.66
CA ARG A 196 20.60 -4.24 -31.48
C ARG A 196 21.20 -2.86 -31.21
N VAL A 197 21.40 -2.05 -32.25
CA VAL A 197 22.10 -0.76 -32.20
C VAL A 197 21.16 0.45 -32.36
N ILE A 198 19.86 0.21 -32.56
CA ILE A 198 18.86 1.27 -32.82
C ILE A 198 18.19 1.67 -31.50
N ASP A 199 17.93 2.98 -31.33
CA ASP A 199 17.15 3.49 -30.21
C ASP A 199 15.74 2.88 -30.20
N ASN A 200 15.32 2.38 -29.03
CA ASN A 200 14.09 1.63 -28.86
C ASN A 200 13.98 0.38 -29.78
N GLY A 201 15.12 -0.20 -30.18
CA GLY A 201 15.18 -1.32 -31.12
C GLY A 201 14.46 -2.58 -30.64
N ARG A 202 14.45 -2.88 -29.33
CA ARG A 202 13.72 -4.02 -28.76
C ARG A 202 12.22 -3.95 -29.01
N ALA A 203 11.59 -2.79 -28.77
CA ALA A 203 10.17 -2.61 -29.01
C ALA A 203 9.83 -2.72 -30.50
N GLN A 204 10.70 -2.20 -31.38
CA GLN A 204 10.55 -2.35 -32.83
C GLN A 204 10.66 -3.83 -33.26
N LEU A 205 11.63 -4.56 -32.70
CA LEU A 205 11.83 -5.99 -32.95
C LEU A 205 10.62 -6.82 -32.48
N ASP A 206 10.06 -6.51 -31.32
CA ASP A 206 8.82 -7.12 -30.83
C ASP A 206 7.64 -6.85 -31.77
N GLY A 207 7.51 -5.63 -32.28
CA GLY A 207 6.51 -5.29 -33.30
C GLY A 207 6.69 -6.07 -34.61
N VAL A 208 7.94 -6.23 -35.06
CA VAL A 208 8.27 -7.06 -36.24
C VAL A 208 7.90 -8.53 -36.01
N ARG A 209 8.26 -9.09 -34.85
CA ARG A 209 7.93 -10.48 -34.48
C ARG A 209 6.42 -10.70 -34.42
N ALA A 210 5.67 -9.77 -33.82
CA ALA A 210 4.21 -9.84 -33.74
C ALA A 210 3.55 -9.80 -35.14
N ARG A 211 4.03 -8.90 -36.02
CA ARG A 211 3.53 -8.81 -37.40
C ARG A 211 3.81 -10.10 -38.18
N LEU A 212 5.02 -10.65 -38.07
CA LEU A 212 5.37 -11.91 -38.72
C LEU A 212 4.51 -13.08 -38.21
N ALA A 213 4.27 -13.17 -36.90
CA ALA A 213 3.38 -14.17 -36.32
C ALA A 213 1.94 -14.05 -36.85
N GLN A 214 1.42 -12.82 -36.95
CA GLN A 214 0.09 -12.57 -37.49
C GLN A 214 0.00 -13.00 -38.97
N MET A 215 0.99 -12.66 -39.79
CA MET A 215 1.05 -13.07 -41.20
C MET A 215 1.07 -14.59 -41.36
N LEU A 216 1.84 -15.30 -40.52
CA LEU A 216 1.91 -16.76 -40.54
C LEU A 216 0.60 -17.43 -40.10
N ARG A 217 -0.18 -16.78 -39.21
CA ARG A 217 -1.49 -17.28 -38.74
C ARG A 217 -2.62 -17.06 -39.76
N GLN A 218 -2.60 -15.98 -40.54
CA GLN A 218 -3.68 -15.63 -41.47
C GLN A 218 -3.94 -16.67 -42.57
N GLY A 219 -3.00 -17.57 -42.84
CA GLY A 219 -3.15 -18.67 -43.81
C GLY A 219 -3.07 -20.08 -43.22
N SER A 220 -3.02 -20.21 -41.89
CA SER A 220 -3.01 -21.52 -41.22
C SER A 220 -4.38 -21.80 -40.63
N ASN A 221 -4.84 -23.05 -40.72
CA ASN A 221 -5.95 -23.48 -39.86
C ASN A 221 -5.55 -23.24 -38.40
N PRO A 222 -6.46 -22.77 -37.53
CA PRO A 222 -6.16 -22.65 -36.11
C PRO A 222 -5.66 -24.00 -35.60
N ASP A 223 -4.48 -24.01 -34.99
CA ASP A 223 -3.91 -25.22 -34.43
C ASP A 223 -4.96 -25.84 -33.50
N PRO A 224 -5.40 -27.10 -33.77
CA PRO A 224 -6.31 -27.76 -32.86
C PRO A 224 -5.66 -27.76 -31.48
N ALA A 225 -6.43 -27.38 -30.46
CA ALA A 225 -5.93 -27.31 -29.09
C ALA A 225 -5.18 -28.61 -28.76
N LEU A 226 -3.92 -28.48 -28.29
CA LEU A 226 -3.02 -29.62 -28.03
C LEU A 226 -3.66 -30.69 -27.13
N SER A 227 -4.64 -30.31 -26.31
CA SER A 227 -5.61 -31.23 -25.75
C SER A 227 -7.03 -30.67 -25.82
N PRO A 228 -8.06 -31.51 -26.09
CA PRO A 228 -9.46 -31.09 -26.05
C PRO A 228 -9.93 -30.60 -24.67
N ARG A 229 -9.18 -30.92 -23.61
CA ARG A 229 -9.47 -30.58 -22.21
C ARG A 229 -8.25 -29.91 -21.55
N TRP A 230 -7.70 -28.89 -22.20
CA TRP A 230 -6.55 -28.14 -21.69
C TRP A 230 -6.90 -27.22 -20.51
N GLN A 231 -8.19 -26.90 -20.35
CA GLN A 231 -8.68 -26.16 -19.18
C GLN A 231 -8.54 -27.06 -17.96
N GLY A 232 -7.50 -26.78 -17.16
CA GLY A 232 -7.32 -27.40 -15.85
C GLY A 232 -8.55 -27.16 -14.99
N ALA A 233 -8.76 -28.02 -13.98
CA ALA A 233 -9.79 -27.77 -12.99
C ALA A 233 -9.64 -26.33 -12.46
N GLU A 234 -10.71 -25.55 -12.54
CA GLU A 234 -10.77 -24.20 -11.98
C GLU A 234 -10.11 -24.23 -10.59
N PRO A 235 -9.05 -23.45 -10.35
CA PRO A 235 -8.40 -23.45 -9.05
C PRO A 235 -9.49 -23.16 -8.03
N ALA A 236 -9.69 -24.10 -7.09
CA ALA A 236 -10.66 -23.95 -6.01
C ALA A 236 -10.48 -22.54 -5.45
N GLU A 237 -11.52 -21.70 -5.62
CA GLU A 237 -11.39 -20.24 -5.55
C GLU A 237 -10.45 -19.85 -4.42
N ALA A 238 -9.35 -19.18 -4.78
CA ALA A 238 -8.36 -18.70 -3.84
C ALA A 238 -9.07 -18.08 -2.63
N GLY A 239 -8.93 -18.72 -1.47
CA GLY A 239 -9.66 -18.34 -0.26
C GLY A 239 -9.47 -16.85 0.03
N LEU A 240 -10.48 -16.22 0.64
CA LEU A 240 -10.64 -14.78 0.90
C LEU A 240 -9.34 -14.02 1.28
N ARG A 241 -8.37 -14.70 1.90
CA ARG A 241 -7.01 -14.21 2.19
C ARG A 241 -6.17 -13.76 0.99
N GLN A 242 -6.42 -14.24 -0.24
CA GLN A 242 -5.69 -13.78 -1.44
C GLN A 242 -6.38 -12.61 -2.16
N ARG A 243 -7.66 -12.32 -1.86
CA ARG A 243 -8.43 -11.23 -2.50
C ARG A 243 -8.43 -9.92 -1.72
N LEU A 244 -8.02 -9.92 -0.46
CA LEU A 244 -7.98 -8.70 0.36
C LEU A 244 -6.57 -8.11 0.33
N PRO A 245 -6.32 -7.03 -0.43
CA PRO A 245 -5.01 -6.38 -0.41
C PRO A 245 -4.73 -5.83 0.99
N LEU A 246 -3.45 -5.86 1.41
CA LEU A 246 -3.05 -5.48 2.77
C LEU A 246 -3.55 -4.08 3.19
N TRP A 247 -3.66 -3.15 2.25
CA TRP A 247 -4.19 -1.80 2.52
C TRP A 247 -5.65 -1.79 2.96
N ALA A 248 -6.47 -2.75 2.50
CA ALA A 248 -7.88 -2.84 2.89
C ALA A 248 -8.01 -3.33 4.34
N ILE A 249 -7.14 -4.25 4.75
CA ILE A 249 -7.07 -4.76 6.13
C ILE A 249 -6.61 -3.65 7.09
N THR A 250 -5.58 -2.88 6.70
CA THR A 250 -5.10 -1.77 7.53
C THR A 250 -6.15 -0.66 7.64
N ALA A 251 -6.83 -0.32 6.55
CA ALA A 251 -7.92 0.66 6.57
C ALA A 251 -9.09 0.23 7.45
N ALA A 252 -9.53 -1.02 7.36
CA ALA A 252 -10.60 -1.56 8.21
C ALA A 252 -10.21 -1.55 9.69
N THR A 253 -8.96 -1.92 10.00
CA THR A 253 -8.44 -1.91 11.37
C THR A 253 -8.40 -0.48 11.95
N ALA A 254 -7.92 0.48 11.16
CA ALA A 254 -7.88 1.89 11.56
C ALA A 254 -9.29 2.46 11.81
N LEU A 255 -10.27 2.10 10.98
CA LEU A 255 -11.66 2.49 11.16
C LEU A 255 -12.25 1.95 12.48
N VAL A 256 -12.01 0.67 12.79
CA VAL A 256 -12.46 0.06 14.04
C VAL A 256 -11.82 0.76 15.25
N LEU A 257 -10.52 1.01 15.22
CA LEU A 257 -9.83 1.74 16.31
C LEU A 257 -10.38 3.16 16.50
N LEU A 258 -10.69 3.86 15.41
CA LEU A 258 -11.30 5.20 15.47
C LEU A 258 -12.69 5.13 16.12
N LEU A 259 -13.53 4.18 15.73
CA LEU A 259 -14.87 4.01 16.31
C LEU A 259 -14.81 3.67 17.81
N VAL A 260 -13.89 2.79 18.21
CA VAL A 260 -13.66 2.46 19.62
C VAL A 260 -13.19 3.69 20.40
N TYR A 261 -12.21 4.45 19.87
CA TYR A 261 -11.73 5.68 20.50
C TYR A 261 -12.86 6.70 20.69
N VAL A 262 -13.67 6.94 19.65
CA VAL A 262 -14.81 7.86 19.70
C VAL A 262 -15.83 7.36 20.73
N GLY A 263 -16.19 6.08 20.72
CA GLY A 263 -17.14 5.48 21.66
C GLY A 263 -16.67 5.61 23.12
N LEU A 264 -15.41 5.25 23.41
CA LEU A 264 -14.82 5.41 24.74
C LEU A 264 -14.80 6.88 25.18
N ARG A 265 -14.46 7.80 24.28
CA ARG A 265 -14.44 9.24 24.57
C ARG A 265 -15.84 9.76 24.92
N PHE A 266 -16.88 9.36 24.19
CA PHE A 266 -18.26 9.70 24.53
C PHE A 266 -18.70 9.08 25.86
N GLY A 267 -18.32 7.83 26.14
CA GLY A 267 -18.63 7.15 27.41
C GLY A 267 -18.01 7.84 28.63
N ILE A 268 -16.72 8.17 28.58
CA ILE A 268 -16.02 8.89 29.66
C ILE A 268 -16.67 10.25 29.91
N ASN A 269 -17.04 10.97 28.85
CA ASN A 269 -17.67 12.28 28.98
C ASN A 269 -19.05 12.18 29.66
N GLY A 270 -19.87 11.20 29.29
CA GLY A 270 -21.16 10.96 29.94
C GLY A 270 -21.01 10.64 31.44
N ALA A 271 -20.02 9.82 31.80
CA ALA A 271 -19.71 9.54 33.20
C ALA A 271 -19.20 10.77 33.96
N SER A 272 -18.40 11.63 33.32
CA SER A 272 -17.87 12.86 33.92
C SER A 272 -18.97 13.84 34.29
N ASP A 273 -19.98 14.00 33.44
CA ASP A 273 -21.14 14.85 33.74
C ASP A 273 -21.89 14.32 34.99
N SER A 274 -22.08 13.00 35.12
CA SER A 274 -22.73 12.42 36.30
C SER A 274 -21.93 12.64 37.59
N VAL A 275 -20.61 12.46 37.54
CA VAL A 275 -19.73 12.68 38.71
C VAL A 275 -19.73 14.16 39.08
N PHE A 276 -19.72 15.07 38.11
CA PHE A 276 -19.80 16.50 38.37
C PHE A 276 -21.15 16.90 38.98
N THR A 277 -22.26 16.33 38.51
CA THR A 277 -23.58 16.54 39.15
C THR A 277 -23.66 15.94 40.55
N ALA A 278 -23.03 14.77 40.78
CA ALA A 278 -22.97 14.15 42.10
C ALA A 278 -22.11 14.96 43.07
N LEU A 279 -20.95 15.47 42.61
CA LEU A 279 -20.11 16.41 43.36
C LEU A 279 -20.86 17.69 43.70
N ARG A 280 -21.70 18.21 42.81
CA ARG A 280 -22.60 19.34 43.10
C ARG A 280 -23.66 19.00 44.14
N SER A 281 -24.16 17.76 44.16
CA SER A 281 -25.15 17.32 45.15
C SER A 281 -24.56 17.10 46.54
N PHE A 282 -23.24 16.93 46.64
CA PHE A 282 -22.53 17.05 47.91
C PHE A 282 -22.51 18.52 48.32
N ASP A 283 -23.58 18.90 49.01
CA ASP A 283 -23.73 20.16 49.70
C ASP A 283 -22.69 20.22 50.83
N VAL A 284 -21.45 20.58 50.49
CA VAL A 284 -20.60 21.25 51.47
C VAL A 284 -21.25 22.60 51.67
N LYS A 285 -22.25 22.63 52.56
CA LYS A 285 -22.54 23.80 53.38
C LYS A 285 -21.27 24.08 54.19
N THR A 286 -20.23 24.60 53.55
CA THR A 286 -19.69 25.85 54.06
C THR A 286 -20.91 26.72 54.18
N ALA A 287 -21.42 26.83 55.41
CA ALA A 287 -22.40 27.83 55.76
C ALA A 287 -22.06 29.05 54.92
N ALA A 288 -23.00 29.55 54.13
CA ALA A 288 -22.89 30.90 53.66
C ALA A 288 -22.71 31.72 54.94
N VAL A 289 -21.46 31.98 55.33
CA VAL A 289 -21.13 33.16 56.10
C VAL A 289 -21.77 34.20 55.23
N ALA A 290 -22.92 34.71 55.68
CA ALA A 290 -23.57 35.83 55.02
C ALA A 290 -22.45 36.84 54.85
N ALA A 291 -21.95 36.96 53.63
CA ALA A 291 -20.93 37.95 53.36
C ALA A 291 -21.59 39.25 53.83
N PRO A 292 -20.98 39.99 54.78
CA PRO A 292 -21.52 41.27 55.15
C PRO A 292 -21.75 42.01 53.84
N THR A 293 -22.96 42.51 53.60
CA THR A 293 -23.30 43.28 52.38
C THR A 293 -22.12 44.19 52.07
N PRO A 294 -21.34 43.92 51.01
CA PRO A 294 -20.08 44.59 50.86
C PRO A 294 -20.38 46.06 50.67
N GLN A 295 -19.87 46.90 51.57
CA GLN A 295 -20.06 48.33 51.46
C GLN A 295 -19.41 48.79 50.14
N PRO A 296 -20.11 49.57 49.30
CA PRO A 296 -19.52 50.16 48.11
C PRO A 296 -18.24 50.91 48.50
N ALA A 297 -17.12 50.55 47.90
CA ALA A 297 -15.87 51.25 48.11
C ALA A 297 -15.80 52.50 47.20
N ALA A 298 -14.86 53.41 47.49
CA ALA A 298 -14.52 54.47 46.55
C ALA A 298 -14.14 53.86 45.17
N PRO A 299 -14.51 54.48 44.05
CA PRO A 299 -14.28 53.93 42.72
C PRO A 299 -12.78 53.74 42.47
N ARG A 300 -12.37 52.50 42.19
CA ARG A 300 -10.98 52.13 41.84
C ARG A 300 -10.92 51.75 40.38
N LEU A 301 -11.39 50.54 40.05
CA LEU A 301 -11.45 50.10 38.66
C LEU A 301 -12.58 50.82 37.91
N ALA A 302 -13.68 51.16 38.59
CA ALA A 302 -14.78 51.91 37.98
C ALA A 302 -14.32 53.29 37.48
N GLY A 303 -13.39 53.94 38.19
CA GLY A 303 -12.82 55.22 37.76
C GLY A 303 -11.87 55.10 36.55
N LEU A 304 -11.11 54.00 36.45
CA LEU A 304 -10.17 53.76 35.36
C LEU A 304 -10.84 53.28 34.06
N LEU A 305 -12.02 52.67 34.17
CA LEU A 305 -12.76 52.09 33.05
C LEU A 305 -14.11 52.80 32.79
N ASP A 306 -14.28 54.03 33.28
CA ASP A 306 -15.53 54.79 33.21
C ASP A 306 -16.08 54.93 31.78
N LEU A 307 -15.20 55.10 30.78
CA LEU A 307 -15.59 55.15 29.37
C LEU A 307 -16.23 53.85 28.87
N ASP A 308 -15.67 52.70 29.27
CA ASP A 308 -16.15 51.37 28.87
C ASP A 308 -17.44 50.99 29.62
N VAL A 309 -17.59 51.47 30.87
CA VAL A 309 -18.82 51.33 31.66
C VAL A 309 -19.95 52.17 31.06
N LYS A 310 -19.69 53.44 30.73
CA LYS A 310 -20.67 54.33 30.06
C LYS A 310 -21.09 53.83 28.69
N ALA A 311 -20.18 53.19 27.96
CA ALA A 311 -20.48 52.52 26.69
C ALA A 311 -21.30 51.23 26.86
N GLY A 312 -21.55 50.76 28.09
CA GLY A 312 -22.34 49.57 28.38
C GLY A 312 -21.64 48.25 28.01
N LEU A 313 -20.34 48.28 27.74
CA LEU A 313 -19.53 47.13 27.34
C LEU A 313 -19.18 46.23 28.53
N ILE A 314 -18.98 46.85 29.70
CA ILE A 314 -18.63 46.16 30.95
C ILE A 314 -19.43 46.74 32.13
N GLN A 315 -19.52 45.97 33.20
CA GLN A 315 -20.01 46.45 34.50
C GLN A 315 -18.90 46.28 35.52
N VAL A 316 -18.65 47.30 36.35
CA VAL A 316 -17.60 47.26 37.37
C VAL A 316 -18.21 47.47 38.74
N ASN A 317 -17.99 46.51 39.63
CA ASN A 317 -18.43 46.56 41.01
C ASN A 317 -17.19 46.63 41.91
N ASP A 318 -16.89 47.83 42.42
CA ASP A 318 -15.82 48.04 43.40
C ASP A 318 -16.36 47.78 44.83
N LEU A 319 -15.93 46.68 45.43
CA LEU A 319 -16.28 46.28 46.81
C LEU A 319 -15.09 46.56 47.74
N ALA A 320 -15.29 46.57 49.06
CA ALA A 320 -14.19 46.85 50.00
C ALA A 320 -12.96 45.94 49.78
N ASP A 321 -13.18 44.63 49.67
CA ASP A 321 -12.14 43.58 49.61
C ASP A 321 -11.72 43.19 48.18
N ARG A 322 -12.51 43.53 47.16
CA ARG A 322 -12.26 43.13 45.77
C ARG A 322 -12.92 44.06 44.76
N SER A 323 -12.47 44.01 43.51
CA SER A 323 -13.11 44.71 42.39
C SER A 323 -13.49 43.69 41.32
N VAL A 324 -14.76 43.65 40.93
CA VAL A 324 -15.28 42.66 39.97
C VAL A 324 -15.67 43.37 38.67
N VAL A 325 -15.03 42.99 37.57
CA VAL A 325 -15.40 43.43 36.23
C VAL A 325 -16.20 42.33 35.56
N VAL A 326 -17.46 42.60 35.21
CA VAL A 326 -18.35 41.67 34.51
C VAL A 326 -18.44 42.06 33.05
N ILE A 327 -18.06 41.14 32.18
CA ILE A 327 -18.14 41.29 30.73
C ILE A 327 -19.20 40.31 30.20
N LYS A 328 -20.15 40.82 29.42
CA LYS A 328 -21.15 39.97 28.75
C LYS A 328 -20.45 39.06 27.75
N GLY A 329 -20.79 37.77 27.77
CA GLY A 329 -20.19 36.76 26.91
C GLY A 329 -20.67 36.85 25.46
N ASP A 330 -21.84 37.44 25.23
CA ASP A 330 -22.38 37.69 23.90
C ASP A 330 -21.53 38.74 23.18
N GLY A 331 -20.98 38.37 22.01
CA GLY A 331 -20.03 39.20 21.27
C GLY A 331 -18.57 39.04 21.72
N LEU A 332 -18.32 38.62 22.97
CA LEU A 332 -16.97 38.31 23.46
C LEU A 332 -16.45 36.98 22.90
N PHE A 333 -17.32 35.98 22.77
CA PHE A 333 -17.00 34.69 22.16
C PHE A 333 -18.03 34.32 21.10
N GLY A 334 -17.57 33.65 20.03
CA GLY A 334 -18.49 33.01 19.08
C GLY A 334 -19.28 31.84 19.70
N PRO A 335 -20.43 31.45 19.11
CA PRO A 335 -21.19 30.28 19.53
C PRO A 335 -20.31 29.03 19.55
N GLY A 336 -20.27 28.31 20.68
CA GLY A 336 -19.45 27.10 20.86
C GLY A 336 -17.93 27.31 20.78
N SER A 337 -17.45 28.56 20.77
CA SER A 337 -16.02 28.89 20.72
C SER A 337 -15.51 29.42 22.08
N ALA A 338 -14.23 29.21 22.32
CA ALA A 338 -13.47 29.80 23.42
C ALA A 338 -12.53 30.95 22.97
N GLU A 339 -12.50 31.25 21.68
CA GLU A 339 -11.67 32.33 21.13
C GLU A 339 -12.35 33.69 21.34
N VAL A 340 -11.59 34.64 21.90
CA VAL A 340 -12.05 36.01 22.17
C VAL A 340 -12.12 36.79 20.87
N SER A 341 -13.23 37.50 20.65
CA SER A 341 -13.46 38.33 19.46
C SER A 341 -12.35 39.38 19.29
N SER A 342 -11.85 39.51 18.06
CA SER A 342 -10.84 40.51 17.69
C SER A 342 -11.32 41.95 17.94
N GLU A 343 -12.62 42.20 17.78
CA GLU A 343 -13.25 43.51 18.02
C GLU A 343 -13.15 43.95 19.49
N LEU A 344 -13.25 42.98 20.42
CA LEU A 344 -13.22 43.24 21.86
C LEU A 344 -11.85 43.01 22.49
N ARG A 345 -10.85 42.53 21.73
CA ARG A 345 -9.47 42.41 22.22
C ARG A 345 -8.90 43.73 22.78
N PRO A 346 -9.11 44.91 22.15
CA PRO A 346 -8.64 46.18 22.72
C PRO A 346 -9.27 46.49 24.09
N LEU A 347 -10.53 46.10 24.32
CA LEU A 347 -11.19 46.26 25.62
C LEU A 347 -10.52 45.37 26.68
N VAL A 348 -10.22 44.11 26.36
CA VAL A 348 -9.51 43.20 27.27
C VAL A 348 -8.13 43.77 27.66
N LEU A 349 -7.40 44.33 26.70
CA LEU A 349 -6.10 44.95 26.97
C LEU A 349 -6.22 46.19 27.89
N ARG A 350 -7.23 47.05 27.69
CA ARG A 350 -7.49 48.19 28.59
C ARG A 350 -7.83 47.74 30.01
N ILE A 351 -8.62 46.67 30.15
CA ILE A 351 -8.91 46.06 31.46
C ILE A 351 -7.61 45.57 32.11
N GLY A 352 -6.73 44.92 31.34
CA GLY A 352 -5.41 44.49 31.81
C GLY A 352 -4.53 45.66 32.27
N GLU A 353 -4.48 46.75 31.51
CA GLU A 353 -3.75 47.97 31.90
C GLU A 353 -4.29 48.58 33.19
N ALA A 354 -5.61 48.64 33.37
CA ALA A 354 -6.24 49.12 34.60
C ALA A 354 -5.91 48.21 35.80
N MET A 355 -5.91 46.89 35.61
CA MET A 355 -5.58 45.90 36.65
C MET A 355 -4.10 45.89 37.02
N GLN A 356 -3.20 46.21 36.08
CA GLN A 356 -1.77 46.28 36.37
C GLN A 356 -1.41 47.46 37.29
N ARG A 357 -2.17 48.56 37.23
CA ARG A 357 -1.98 49.74 38.11
C ARG A 357 -2.32 49.45 39.58
N LEU A 358 -3.13 48.44 39.84
CA LEU A 358 -3.52 48.02 41.17
C LEU A 358 -2.76 46.75 41.57
N LYS A 359 -2.38 46.62 42.83
CA LYS A 359 -1.71 45.42 43.36
C LYS A 359 -2.74 44.40 43.83
N GLY A 360 -2.49 43.11 43.55
CA GLY A 360 -3.33 42.01 44.01
C GLY A 360 -3.48 40.87 42.99
N PRO A 361 -3.88 39.66 43.42
CA PRO A 361 -4.16 38.55 42.52
C PRO A 361 -5.45 38.80 41.73
N VAL A 362 -5.46 38.34 40.47
CA VAL A 362 -6.58 38.48 39.54
C VAL A 362 -7.09 37.09 39.17
N GLN A 363 -8.38 36.88 39.33
CA GLN A 363 -9.06 35.64 38.96
C GLN A 363 -10.03 35.91 37.82
N VAL A 364 -9.88 35.16 36.73
CA VAL A 364 -10.79 35.17 35.59
C VAL A 364 -11.72 33.97 35.71
N THR A 365 -13.01 34.25 35.82
CA THR A 365 -14.05 33.24 36.00
C THR A 365 -14.97 33.21 34.78
N GLY A 366 -15.02 32.07 34.10
CA GLY A 366 -15.88 31.85 32.93
C GLY A 366 -17.21 31.21 33.33
N HIS A 367 -18.32 31.78 32.85
CA HIS A 367 -19.66 31.25 33.03
C HIS A 367 -20.33 30.93 31.69
N THR A 368 -21.09 29.84 31.66
CA THR A 368 -21.93 29.42 30.54
C THR A 368 -23.38 29.36 30.96
N ASP A 369 -24.30 29.27 29.98
CA ASP A 369 -25.71 29.05 30.28
C ASP A 369 -26.02 27.58 30.54
N SER A 370 -27.28 27.29 30.87
CA SER A 370 -27.74 25.93 31.16
C SER A 370 -27.98 25.07 29.90
N GLN A 371 -27.69 25.57 28.69
CA GLN A 371 -27.84 24.74 27.48
C GLN A 371 -26.63 23.81 27.35
N PRO A 372 -26.82 22.48 27.33
CA PRO A 372 -25.70 21.55 27.29
C PRO A 372 -24.98 21.63 25.94
N ILE A 373 -23.65 21.85 25.96
CA ILE A 373 -22.80 21.68 24.79
C ILE A 373 -22.19 20.29 24.74
N ARG A 374 -22.27 19.64 23.57
CA ARG A 374 -21.60 18.37 23.28
C ARG A 374 -20.97 18.42 21.90
N SER A 375 -19.68 18.69 21.85
CA SER A 375 -18.92 18.74 20.60
C SER A 375 -17.61 17.98 20.72
N LEU A 376 -16.99 17.65 19.59
CA LEU A 376 -15.66 17.01 19.55
C LEU A 376 -14.58 17.87 20.24
N ARG A 377 -14.72 19.21 20.19
CA ARG A 377 -13.78 20.17 20.79
C ARG A 377 -14.06 20.43 22.27
N PHE A 378 -15.33 20.61 22.63
CA PHE A 378 -15.77 20.89 24.00
C PHE A 378 -16.81 19.84 24.44
N PRO A 379 -16.40 18.89 25.30
CA PRO A 379 -17.27 17.82 25.80
C PRO A 379 -18.41 18.25 26.72
N SER A 380 -18.23 19.33 27.49
CA SER A 380 -19.21 19.83 28.45
C SER A 380 -19.12 21.34 28.66
N ASN A 381 -20.15 21.92 29.29
CA ASN A 381 -20.22 23.35 29.62
C ASN A 381 -19.08 23.79 30.54
N TRP A 382 -18.61 22.90 31.42
CA TRP A 382 -17.44 23.14 32.25
C TRP A 382 -16.18 23.34 31.41
N HIS A 383 -15.91 22.42 30.48
CA HIS A 383 -14.77 22.52 29.56
C HIS A 383 -14.81 23.79 28.70
N LEU A 384 -16.00 24.17 28.20
CA LEU A 384 -16.17 25.41 27.45
C LEU A 384 -15.90 26.65 28.32
N SER A 385 -16.42 26.67 29.55
CA SER A 385 -16.24 27.79 30.48
C SER A 385 -14.77 27.95 30.93
N GLN A 386 -14.08 26.84 31.18
CA GLN A 386 -12.65 26.82 31.54
C GLN A 386 -11.81 27.32 30.37
N ALA A 387 -12.06 26.82 29.15
CA ALA A 387 -11.33 27.24 27.95
C ALA A 387 -11.52 28.75 27.66
N ARG A 388 -12.74 29.28 27.88
CA ARG A 388 -13.02 30.72 27.75
C ARG A 388 -12.27 31.56 28.78
N ALA A 389 -12.27 31.13 30.04
CA ALA A 389 -11.54 31.79 31.10
C ALA A 389 -10.03 31.81 30.82
N GLU A 390 -9.47 30.70 30.33
CA GLU A 390 -8.07 30.60 29.93
C GLU A 390 -7.72 31.50 28.75
N ALA A 391 -8.55 31.52 27.71
CA ALA A 391 -8.34 32.39 26.55
C ALA A 391 -8.34 33.87 26.95
N PHE A 392 -9.27 34.27 27.82
CA PHE A 392 -9.34 35.64 28.34
C PHE A 392 -8.15 35.98 29.24
N ARG A 393 -7.77 35.06 30.15
CA ARG A 393 -6.55 35.18 30.97
C ARG A 393 -5.30 35.36 30.13
N ASN A 394 -5.16 34.59 29.05
CA ASN A 394 -4.00 34.68 28.15
C ASN A 394 -3.91 36.05 27.46
N LEU A 395 -5.04 36.68 27.14
CA LEU A 395 -5.03 38.05 26.62
C LEU A 395 -4.70 39.08 27.71
N LEU A 396 -5.19 38.90 28.93
CA LEU A 396 -4.80 39.77 30.06
C LEU A 396 -3.31 39.67 30.38
N ALA A 397 -2.71 38.49 30.20
CA ALA A 397 -1.29 38.25 30.43
C ALA A 397 -0.36 39.11 29.58
N GLU A 398 -0.84 39.71 28.50
CA GLU A 398 -0.07 40.69 27.71
C GLU A 398 0.21 41.99 28.50
N ARG A 399 -0.61 42.30 29.51
CA ARG A 399 -0.55 43.55 30.28
C ARG A 399 -0.43 43.36 31.79
N VAL A 400 -0.76 42.17 32.29
CA VAL A 400 -0.70 41.80 33.72
C VAL A 400 0.26 40.63 33.91
N GLU A 401 1.09 40.69 34.94
CA GLU A 401 2.01 39.61 35.33
C GLU A 401 1.31 38.25 35.44
N VAL A 402 1.80 37.23 34.72
CA VAL A 402 1.20 35.89 34.64
C VAL A 402 1.03 35.23 36.02
N SER A 403 1.98 35.47 36.94
CA SER A 403 1.95 34.94 38.30
C SER A 403 0.76 35.42 39.13
N ARG A 404 0.17 36.56 38.76
CA ARG A 404 -1.03 37.13 39.41
C ARG A 404 -2.33 36.58 38.84
N LEU A 405 -2.30 35.94 37.68
CA LEU A 405 -3.49 35.56 36.93
C LEU A 405 -3.87 34.10 37.20
N ARG A 406 -5.15 33.87 37.50
CA ARG A 406 -5.76 32.53 37.55
C ARG A 406 -6.99 32.48 36.65
N ALA A 407 -7.29 31.30 36.10
CA ALA A 407 -8.46 31.07 35.26
C ALA A 407 -9.25 29.88 35.80
N GLU A 408 -10.57 30.05 35.92
CA GLU A 408 -11.49 29.02 36.42
C GLU A 408 -12.80 29.03 35.62
N GLY A 409 -13.25 27.86 35.18
CA GLY A 409 -14.55 27.64 34.57
C GLY A 409 -15.57 27.17 35.59
N ARG A 410 -16.71 27.87 35.69
CA ARG A 410 -17.79 27.53 36.63
C ARG A 410 -19.06 27.02 35.95
N ALA A 411 -19.01 26.80 34.64
CA ALA A 411 -20.15 26.38 33.83
C ALA A 411 -21.40 27.25 34.15
N ASP A 412 -22.53 26.59 34.40
CA ASP A 412 -23.83 27.15 34.78
C ASP A 412 -24.06 27.25 36.30
N ALA A 413 -23.03 27.01 37.14
CA ALA A 413 -23.19 26.84 38.59
C ALA A 413 -23.67 28.11 39.33
N GLU A 414 -23.37 29.29 38.81
CA GLU A 414 -23.65 30.60 39.44
C GLU A 414 -24.46 31.48 38.48
N ALA A 415 -25.72 31.09 38.28
CA ALA A 415 -26.67 31.83 37.46
C ALA A 415 -27.08 33.14 38.17
N VAL A 416 -26.93 34.26 37.46
CA VAL A 416 -27.30 35.61 37.95
C VAL A 416 -28.67 36.03 37.43
N ALA A 417 -29.19 35.33 36.42
CA ALA A 417 -30.52 35.54 35.86
C ALA A 417 -31.21 34.22 35.53
N ASP A 418 -32.51 34.28 35.25
CA ASP A 418 -33.32 33.10 34.92
C ASP A 418 -32.88 32.45 33.59
N ASN A 419 -32.47 31.17 33.67
CA ASN A 419 -32.05 30.37 32.52
C ASN A 419 -33.21 30.01 31.55
N SER A 420 -34.47 30.18 31.95
CA SER A 420 -35.63 29.88 31.11
C SER A 420 -35.76 30.85 29.92
N THR A 421 -35.33 32.10 30.09
CA THR A 421 -35.46 33.15 29.07
C THR A 421 -34.17 33.34 28.25
N PRO A 422 -34.25 33.65 26.95
CA PRO A 422 -33.06 33.98 26.15
C PRO A 422 -32.25 35.15 26.74
N ALA A 423 -32.94 36.16 27.28
CA ALA A 423 -32.32 37.32 27.91
C ALA A 423 -31.58 36.97 29.21
N GLY A 424 -32.13 36.07 30.04
CA GLY A 424 -31.44 35.62 31.24
C GLY A 424 -30.26 34.69 30.94
N ARG A 425 -30.37 33.82 29.92
CA ARG A 425 -29.22 33.03 29.43
C ARG A 425 -28.07 33.90 28.93
N SER A 426 -28.38 34.97 28.20
CA SER A 426 -27.39 35.96 27.76
C SER A 426 -26.61 36.58 28.93
N LYS A 427 -27.29 36.89 30.03
CA LYS A 427 -26.63 37.38 31.26
C LYS A 427 -25.78 36.31 31.96
N ASN A 428 -26.17 35.04 31.86
CA ASN A 428 -25.42 33.93 32.47
C ASN A 428 -24.18 33.55 31.65
N ARG A 429 -24.17 33.78 30.33
CA ARG A 429 -22.97 33.74 29.50
C ARG A 429 -22.14 34.99 29.78
N ARG A 430 -21.17 34.91 30.69
CA ARG A 430 -20.33 36.06 31.07
C ARG A 430 -18.93 35.62 31.48
N VAL A 431 -18.02 36.57 31.48
CA VAL A 431 -16.70 36.44 32.11
C VAL A 431 -16.61 37.46 33.22
N GLU A 432 -16.27 37.01 34.41
CA GLU A 432 -15.98 37.86 35.54
C GLU A 432 -14.48 37.93 35.76
N VAL A 433 -13.96 39.12 36.00
CA VAL A 433 -12.56 39.32 36.34
C VAL A 433 -12.50 39.99 37.70
N THR A 434 -12.07 39.23 38.69
CA THR A 434 -12.00 39.65 40.08
C THR A 434 -10.57 40.00 40.45
N LEU A 435 -10.32 41.25 40.81
CA LEU A 435 -9.08 41.69 41.44
C LEU A 435 -9.28 41.70 42.96
N MET A 436 -8.52 40.88 43.69
CA MET A 436 -8.53 40.91 45.15
C MET A 436 -7.65 42.06 45.64
N VAL A 437 -8.17 42.85 46.57
CA VAL A 437 -7.47 44.02 47.11
C VAL A 437 -6.59 43.53 48.24
N GLN A 438 -5.28 43.74 48.10
CA GLN A 438 -4.37 43.57 49.24
C GLN A 438 -4.34 44.90 50.00
N ASP A 439 -4.94 44.93 51.19
CA ASP A 439 -4.73 46.05 52.10
C ASP A 439 -3.22 46.16 52.36
N ALA A 440 -2.66 47.34 52.11
CA ALA A 440 -1.30 47.65 52.53
C ALA A 440 -1.30 47.65 54.06
N ARG A 441 -0.77 46.59 54.67
CA ARG A 441 -0.37 46.60 56.09
C ARG A 441 0.79 47.54 56.29
#